data_AF-A0A5E5QJA6-F1
#
_entry.id   AF-A0A5E5QJA6-F1
#
_cell.length_a   1.000
_cell.length_b   1.000
_cell.length_c   1.000
_cell.angle_alpha   90.00
_cell.angle_beta   90.00
_cell.angle_gamma   90.00
#
_symmetry.space_group_name_H-M   'P 1'
#
loop_
_entity.id
_entity.type
_entity.pdbx_description
1 polymer ?
#
loop_
_entity_poly.entity_id
_entity_poly.type
_entity_poly.pdbx_seq_one_letter_code
_entity_poly.pdbx_strand_id
1 'polypeptide(L)'
;EEIKKILKKALISAHENSKNEVNELIKKNEQFLDEFKNSIIQNQENNNHKILLKVNKVQETIFSKIGSLLDSRKQKIKESTSANEVFELIGISLWDSKPQATIRYQGKTSVVDVGNIRIGWKIVGIDFDKEQITILKNGQKYTLEKIK
;
A
#
# COMPACT_ATOMS: atom_id res chain seq x y z
N GLU A 1 -1.36 -40.69 -18.99
CA GLU A 1 -0.39 -39.58 -19.22
C GLU A 1 -0.99 -38.30 -19.84
N GLU A 2 -1.87 -38.40 -20.84
CA GLU A 2 -2.14 -37.31 -21.79
C GLU A 2 -2.85 -36.06 -21.20
N ILE A 3 -3.80 -36.27 -20.28
CA ILE A 3 -4.56 -35.20 -19.60
C ILE A 3 -3.64 -34.30 -18.75
N LYS A 4 -2.64 -34.89 -18.06
CA LYS A 4 -1.67 -34.12 -17.26
C LYS A 4 -0.81 -33.19 -18.13
N LYS A 5 -0.51 -33.62 -19.37
CA LYS A 5 0.28 -32.83 -20.33
C LYS A 5 -0.50 -31.61 -20.84
N ILE A 6 -1.81 -31.76 -21.05
CA ILE A 6 -2.71 -30.67 -21.47
C ILE A 6 -2.86 -29.63 -20.35
N LEU A 7 -3.11 -30.09 -19.11
CA LEU A 7 -3.23 -29.19 -17.95
C LEU A 7 -1.94 -28.38 -17.70
N LYS A 8 -0.78 -29.01 -17.82
CA LYS A 8 0.50 -28.32 -17.63
C LYS A 8 0.74 -27.24 -18.71
N LYS A 9 0.34 -27.49 -19.96
CA LYS A 9 0.41 -26.49 -21.04
C LYS A 9 -0.56 -25.32 -20.80
N ALA A 10 -1.78 -25.59 -20.35
CA ALA A 10 -2.75 -24.54 -20.06
C ALA A 10 -2.30 -23.64 -18.89
N LEU A 11 -1.70 -24.21 -17.84
CA LEU A 11 -1.13 -23.47 -16.71
C LEU A 11 0.05 -22.58 -17.12
N ILE A 12 0.95 -23.08 -17.97
CA ILE A 12 2.08 -22.29 -18.47
C ILE A 12 1.59 -21.13 -19.34
N SER A 13 0.65 -21.39 -20.26
CA SER A 13 0.09 -20.35 -21.13
C SER A 13 -0.67 -19.27 -20.35
N ALA A 14 -1.44 -19.65 -19.31
CA ALA A 14 -2.12 -18.69 -18.45
C ALA A 14 -1.13 -17.83 -17.65
N HIS A 15 -0.01 -18.41 -17.20
CA HIS A 15 1.03 -17.69 -16.48
C HIS A 15 1.79 -16.70 -17.38
N GLU A 16 2.12 -17.10 -18.62
CA GLU A 16 2.77 -16.22 -19.60
C GLU A 16 1.86 -15.06 -20.04
N ASN A 17 0.57 -15.33 -20.27
CA ASN A 17 -0.40 -14.28 -20.61
C ASN A 17 -0.57 -13.27 -19.46
N SER A 18 -0.68 -13.74 -18.23
CA SER A 18 -0.76 -12.87 -17.04
C SER A 18 0.50 -12.01 -16.88
N LYS A 19 1.69 -12.57 -17.14
CA LYS A 19 2.95 -11.83 -17.07
C LYS A 19 3.04 -10.74 -18.14
N ASN A 20 2.55 -11.00 -19.35
CA ASN A 20 2.50 -10.02 -20.42
C ASN A 20 1.50 -8.89 -20.14
N GLU A 21 0.32 -9.21 -19.61
CA GLU A 21 -0.67 -8.19 -19.22
C GLU A 21 -0.16 -7.26 -18.12
N VAL A 22 0.54 -7.81 -17.12
CA VAL A 22 1.16 -7.02 -16.06
C VAL A 22 2.28 -6.12 -16.60
N ASN A 23 3.12 -6.63 -17.50
CA ASN A 23 4.19 -5.84 -18.11
C ASN A 23 3.65 -4.70 -18.99
N GLU A 24 2.58 -4.92 -19.74
CA GLU A 24 1.93 -3.88 -20.54
C GLU A 24 1.27 -2.81 -19.67
N LEU A 25 0.69 -3.20 -18.52
CA LEU A 25 0.17 -2.26 -17.52
C LEU A 25 1.29 -1.42 -16.87
N ILE A 26 2.44 -2.03 -16.57
CA ILE A 26 3.61 -1.31 -16.04
C ILE A 26 4.11 -0.29 -17.07
N LYS A 27 4.30 -0.69 -18.34
CA LYS A 27 4.72 0.24 -19.40
C LYS A 27 3.75 1.40 -19.60
N LYS A 28 2.43 1.15 -19.60
CA LYS A 28 1.41 2.21 -19.74
C LYS A 28 1.46 3.19 -18.57
N ASN A 29 1.70 2.70 -17.35
CA ASN A 29 1.82 3.54 -16.17
C ASN A 29 3.13 4.35 -16.16
N GLU A 30 4.24 3.76 -16.62
CA GLU A 30 5.51 4.48 -16.79
C GLU A 30 5.38 5.61 -17.81
N GLN A 31 4.77 5.32 -18.97
CA GLN A 31 4.53 6.33 -20.00
C GLN A 31 3.64 7.48 -19.50
N PHE A 32 2.57 7.17 -18.75
CA PHE A 32 1.70 8.19 -18.15
C PHE A 32 2.46 9.08 -17.15
N LEU A 33 3.35 8.49 -16.34
CA LEU A 33 4.14 9.24 -15.37
C LEU A 33 5.16 10.17 -16.03
N ASP A 34 5.76 9.74 -17.14
CA ASP A 34 6.70 10.57 -17.89
C ASP A 34 6.00 11.72 -18.63
N GLU A 35 4.83 11.46 -19.24
CA GLU A 35 3.98 12.51 -19.82
C GLU A 35 3.55 13.54 -18.76
N PHE A 36 3.23 13.09 -17.54
CA PHE A 36 2.86 13.97 -16.43
C PHE A 36 4.03 14.85 -15.96
N LYS A 37 5.22 14.28 -15.79
CA LYS A 37 6.42 15.04 -15.42
C LYS A 37 6.76 16.10 -16.46
N ASN A 38 6.71 15.73 -17.74
CA ASN A 38 6.97 16.65 -18.85
C ASN A 38 5.93 17.77 -18.91
N SER A 39 4.66 17.47 -18.61
CA SER A 39 3.61 18.50 -18.49
C SER A 39 3.88 19.50 -17.36
N ILE A 40 4.34 19.04 -16.20
CA ILE A 40 4.67 19.94 -15.09
C ILE A 40 5.86 20.84 -15.44
N ILE A 41 6.90 20.29 -16.05
CA ILE A 41 8.12 21.03 -16.44
C ILE A 41 7.75 22.12 -17.47
N GLN A 42 6.99 21.78 -18.51
CA GLN A 42 6.53 22.75 -19.52
C GLN A 42 5.63 23.85 -18.93
N ASN A 43 4.86 23.54 -17.89
CA ASN A 43 4.01 24.52 -17.20
C ASN A 43 4.79 25.43 -16.26
N GLN A 44 5.97 25.02 -15.77
CA GLN A 44 6.86 25.86 -14.97
C GLN A 44 7.70 26.80 -15.83
N GLU A 45 8.10 26.37 -17.03
CA GLU A 45 8.90 27.20 -17.96
C GLU A 45 8.08 28.32 -18.60
N ASN A 46 6.77 28.14 -18.78
CA ASN A 46 5.88 29.14 -19.37
C ASN A 46 5.05 29.86 -18.28
N ASN A 47 5.62 30.91 -17.67
CA ASN A 47 4.98 31.84 -16.71
C ASN A 47 3.66 32.46 -17.25
N ASN A 48 2.57 31.71 -17.26
CA ASN A 48 1.26 32.13 -17.78
C ASN A 48 0.17 31.94 -16.71
N HIS A 49 0.02 32.96 -15.85
CA HIS A 49 -1.03 33.07 -14.84
C HIS A 49 -2.47 32.86 -15.36
N LYS A 50 -2.71 32.99 -16.66
CA LYS A 50 -4.02 32.73 -17.28
C LYS A 50 -4.39 31.24 -17.38
N ILE A 51 -3.42 30.33 -17.34
CA ILE A 51 -3.64 28.88 -17.46
C ILE A 51 -3.98 28.24 -16.11
N LEU A 52 -3.55 28.83 -14.99
CA LEU A 52 -3.80 28.34 -13.63
C LEU A 52 -5.30 28.07 -13.35
N LEU A 53 -6.18 28.94 -13.87
CA LEU A 53 -7.63 28.79 -13.72
C LEU A 53 -8.22 27.63 -14.56
N LYS A 54 -7.66 27.35 -15.74
CA LYS A 54 -8.10 26.21 -16.57
C LYS A 54 -7.53 24.88 -16.05
N VAL A 55 -6.29 24.89 -15.56
CA VAL A 55 -5.67 23.75 -14.87
C VAL A 55 -6.49 23.38 -13.64
N ASN A 56 -7.03 24.35 -12.90
CA ASN A 56 -7.92 24.07 -11.77
C ASN A 56 -9.19 23.32 -12.19
N LYS A 57 -9.86 23.71 -13.30
CA LYS A 57 -11.04 22.99 -13.81
C LYS A 57 -10.71 21.59 -14.32
N VAL A 58 -9.58 21.43 -15.01
CA VAL A 58 -9.16 20.11 -15.53
C VAL A 58 -8.71 19.21 -14.37
N GLN A 59 -7.98 19.75 -13.39
CA GLN A 59 -7.64 19.06 -12.16
C GLN A 59 -8.90 18.69 -11.37
N GLU A 60 -9.86 19.60 -11.17
CA GLU A 60 -11.14 19.29 -10.52
C GLU A 60 -11.91 18.20 -11.27
N THR A 61 -11.91 18.22 -12.61
CA THR A 61 -12.57 17.18 -13.42
C THR A 61 -11.84 15.83 -13.31
N ILE A 62 -10.50 15.84 -13.25
CA ILE A 62 -9.68 14.64 -13.09
C ILE A 62 -9.79 14.10 -11.66
N PHE A 63 -9.74 14.95 -10.64
CA PHE A 63 -9.97 14.59 -9.24
C PHE A 63 -11.41 14.13 -9.01
N SER A 64 -12.40 14.71 -9.69
CA SER A 64 -13.79 14.25 -9.69
C SER A 64 -13.92 12.90 -10.39
N LYS A 65 -13.24 12.68 -11.52
CA LYS A 65 -13.20 11.36 -12.18
C LYS A 65 -12.48 10.31 -11.34
N ILE A 66 -11.34 10.64 -10.74
CA ILE A 66 -10.61 9.78 -9.80
C ILE A 66 -11.46 9.52 -8.55
N GLY A 67 -12.12 10.54 -8.01
CA GLY A 67 -13.09 10.44 -6.92
C GLY A 67 -14.25 9.52 -7.28
N SER A 68 -14.83 9.65 -8.47
CA SER A 68 -15.90 8.78 -8.96
C SER A 68 -15.42 7.36 -9.27
N LEU A 69 -14.15 7.17 -9.67
CA LEU A 69 -13.50 5.86 -9.85
C LEU A 69 -13.20 5.19 -8.50
N LEU A 70 -12.87 5.98 -7.48
CA LEU A 70 -12.70 5.54 -6.10
C LEU A 70 -14.05 5.22 -5.43
N ASP A 71 -15.07 6.05 -5.65
CA ASP A 71 -16.42 5.85 -5.10
C ASP A 71 -17.19 4.75 -5.85
N SER A 72 -16.95 4.56 -7.16
CA SER A 72 -17.44 3.38 -7.89
C SER A 72 -16.70 2.09 -7.48
N ARG A 73 -15.46 2.17 -6.98
CA ARG A 73 -14.81 1.07 -6.24
C ARG A 73 -15.29 0.93 -4.79
N LYS A 74 -15.95 1.93 -4.21
CA LYS A 74 -16.67 1.78 -2.92
C LYS A 74 -18.01 1.04 -3.08
N GLN A 75 -18.50 0.81 -4.30
CA GLN A 75 -19.62 -0.12 -4.49
C GLN A 75 -19.15 -1.57 -4.31
N LYS A 76 -19.36 -2.06 -3.08
CA LYS A 76 -19.23 -3.45 -2.64
C LYS A 76 -17.83 -4.05 -2.69
N ILE A 77 -16.83 -3.33 -2.18
CA ILE A 77 -16.07 -4.00 -1.12
C ILE A 77 -17.07 -4.04 0.02
N LYS A 78 -17.77 -5.16 0.21
CA LYS A 78 -18.37 -5.47 1.51
C LYS A 78 -17.28 -5.05 2.49
N GLU A 79 -17.57 -4.10 3.37
CA GLU A 79 -16.94 -4.13 4.68
C GLU A 79 -17.18 -5.56 5.16
N SER A 80 -16.25 -6.46 4.85
CA SER A 80 -16.04 -7.61 5.68
C SER A 80 -15.75 -6.92 6.98
N THR A 81 -16.74 -6.94 7.86
CA THR A 81 -16.59 -6.69 9.28
C THR A 81 -15.50 -7.67 9.67
N SER A 82 -14.26 -7.22 9.51
CA SER A 82 -13.10 -8.09 9.45
C SER A 82 -13.00 -8.61 10.86
N ALA A 83 -13.16 -9.92 11.01
CA ALA A 83 -12.89 -10.62 12.26
C ALA A 83 -11.71 -9.93 12.93
N ASN A 84 -11.97 -9.32 14.11
CA ASN A 84 -11.16 -8.30 14.77
C ASN A 84 -9.71 -8.25 14.26
N GLU A 85 -9.34 -7.19 13.54
CA GLU A 85 -7.94 -6.91 13.22
C GLU A 85 -7.21 -6.50 14.51
N VAL A 86 -6.92 -7.48 15.36
CA VAL A 86 -6.23 -7.26 16.63
C VAL A 86 -4.74 -7.23 16.36
N PHE A 87 -4.10 -6.12 16.76
CA PHE A 87 -2.67 -6.13 17.01
C PHE A 87 -2.43 -6.56 18.44
N GLU A 88 -1.47 -7.46 18.62
CA GLU A 88 -1.11 -8.00 19.91
C GLU A 88 0.39 -7.90 20.07
N LEU A 89 0.85 -7.26 21.15
CA LEU A 89 2.26 -7.24 21.51
C LEU A 89 2.55 -8.46 22.39
N ILE A 90 3.33 -9.40 21.86
CA ILE A 90 3.72 -10.63 22.58
C ILE A 90 4.90 -10.35 23.51
N GLY A 91 5.86 -9.54 23.06
CA GLY A 91 7.01 -9.18 23.86
C GLY A 91 7.98 -8.27 23.14
N ILE A 92 8.94 -7.72 23.89
CA ILE A 92 10.01 -6.90 23.36
C ILE A 92 11.34 -7.48 23.86
N SER A 93 12.33 -7.56 22.99
CA SER A 93 13.68 -7.99 23.31
C SER A 93 14.71 -7.01 22.75
N LEU A 94 15.90 -7.02 23.34
CA LEU A 94 17.03 -6.26 22.83
C LEU A 94 17.87 -7.14 21.91
N TRP A 95 18.04 -6.70 20.67
CA TRP A 95 18.94 -7.28 19.67
C TRP A 95 19.96 -6.23 19.29
N ASP A 96 21.24 -6.51 19.48
CA ASP A 96 22.35 -5.56 19.27
C ASP A 96 22.11 -4.20 19.94
N SER A 97 21.62 -4.24 21.20
CA SER A 97 21.25 -3.05 21.98
C SER A 97 20.10 -2.21 21.38
N LYS A 98 19.37 -2.73 20.40
CA LYS A 98 18.19 -2.09 19.82
C LYS A 98 16.93 -2.86 20.19
N PRO A 99 15.83 -2.17 20.56
CA PRO A 99 14.59 -2.84 20.89
C PRO A 99 13.91 -3.40 19.63
N GLN A 100 13.52 -4.66 19.69
CA GLN A 100 12.70 -5.35 18.70
C GLN A 100 11.45 -5.91 19.37
N ALA A 101 10.31 -5.78 18.72
CA ALA A 101 9.03 -6.25 19.23
C ALA A 101 8.58 -7.49 18.47
N THR A 102 8.04 -8.48 19.19
CA THR A 102 7.31 -9.60 18.61
C THR A 102 5.84 -9.25 18.67
N ILE A 103 5.21 -9.09 17.51
CA ILE A 103 3.78 -8.77 17.39
C ILE A 103 3.03 -9.92 16.73
N ARG A 104 1.76 -10.08 17.07
CA ARG A 104 0.80 -10.89 16.32
C ARG A 104 -0.22 -9.98 15.67
N TYR A 105 -0.42 -10.14 14.36
CA TYR A 105 -1.39 -9.40 13.58
C TYR A 105 -2.11 -10.36 12.64
N GLN A 106 -3.44 -10.38 12.70
CA GLN A 106 -4.28 -11.30 11.90
C GLN A 106 -3.82 -12.77 12.03
N GLY A 107 -3.47 -13.18 13.26
CA GLY A 107 -3.00 -14.54 13.57
C GLY A 107 -1.56 -14.85 13.16
N LYS A 108 -0.84 -13.92 12.50
CA LYS A 108 0.57 -14.11 12.12
C LYS A 108 1.49 -13.40 13.09
N THR A 109 2.45 -14.14 13.63
CA THR A 109 3.51 -13.60 14.49
C THR A 109 4.69 -13.11 13.64
N SER A 110 5.27 -11.98 14.01
CA SER A 110 6.45 -11.42 13.35
C SER A 110 7.28 -10.60 14.33
N VAL A 111 8.60 -10.58 14.12
CA VAL A 111 9.50 -9.64 14.78
C VAL A 111 9.56 -8.36 13.94
N VAL A 112 9.51 -7.21 14.59
CA VAL A 112 9.53 -5.88 13.97
C VAL A 112 10.44 -4.94 14.76
N ASP A 113 11.06 -4.00 14.07
CA ASP A 113 11.85 -2.91 14.62
C ASP A 113 11.19 -1.55 14.33
N VAL A 114 11.78 -0.46 14.84
CA VAL A 114 11.33 0.90 14.49
C VAL A 114 11.65 1.18 13.02
N GLY A 115 10.66 1.64 12.26
CA GLY A 115 10.79 1.92 10.82
C GLY A 115 10.31 0.79 9.92
N ASN A 116 9.95 -0.38 10.46
CA ASN A 116 9.30 -1.45 9.71
C ASN A 116 7.94 -0.97 9.13
N ILE A 117 7.76 -1.09 7.80
CA ILE A 117 6.56 -0.65 7.06
C ILE A 117 5.87 -1.87 6.45
N ARG A 118 4.54 -1.96 6.60
CA ARG A 118 3.68 -2.94 5.94
C ARG A 118 2.48 -2.25 5.29
N ILE A 119 1.70 -3.00 4.52
CA ILE A 119 0.49 -2.48 3.85
C ILE A 119 -0.48 -1.97 4.94
N GLY A 120 -0.73 -0.66 4.93
CA GLY A 120 -1.67 0.00 5.83
C GLY A 120 -1.11 0.45 7.18
N TRP A 121 0.12 0.07 7.56
CA TRP A 121 0.69 0.45 8.86
C TRP A 121 2.22 0.44 8.93
N LYS A 122 2.79 1.15 9.91
CA LYS A 122 4.24 1.14 10.21
C LYS A 122 4.53 1.25 11.70
N ILE A 123 5.68 0.74 12.13
CA ILE A 123 6.16 0.89 13.51
C ILE A 123 6.91 2.22 13.63
N VAL A 124 6.49 3.06 14.58
CA VAL A 124 7.07 4.40 14.79
C VAL A 124 7.80 4.54 16.13
N GLY A 125 7.64 3.60 17.05
CA GLY A 125 8.36 3.58 18.32
C GLY A 125 8.24 2.24 19.03
N ILE A 126 9.28 1.85 19.73
CA ILE A 126 9.33 0.68 20.62
C ILE A 126 9.98 1.17 21.91
N ASP A 127 9.26 1.07 23.03
CA ASP A 127 9.73 1.41 24.37
C ASP A 127 9.92 0.11 25.14
N PHE A 128 11.18 -0.27 25.35
CA PHE A 128 11.55 -1.53 26.01
C PHE A 128 11.18 -1.50 27.50
N ASP A 129 11.44 -0.39 28.19
CA ASP A 129 11.23 -0.28 29.63
C ASP A 129 9.75 -0.31 29.99
N LYS A 130 8.90 0.30 29.14
CA LYS A 130 7.44 0.27 29.33
C LYS A 130 6.76 -0.94 28.69
N GLU A 131 7.52 -1.81 28.02
CA GLU A 131 6.99 -2.91 27.22
C GLU A 131 5.88 -2.47 26.24
N GLN A 132 6.11 -1.36 25.53
CA GLN A 132 5.13 -0.72 24.64
C GLN A 132 5.63 -0.59 23.20
N ILE A 133 4.69 -0.68 22.25
CA ILE A 133 4.94 -0.40 20.83
C ILE A 133 3.95 0.65 20.31
N THR A 134 4.44 1.58 19.49
CA THR A 134 3.62 2.58 18.80
C THR A 134 3.54 2.25 17.31
N ILE A 135 2.32 2.09 16.82
CA ILE A 135 2.00 1.76 15.43
C ILE A 135 1.24 2.93 14.81
N LEU A 136 1.63 3.34 13.61
CA LEU A 136 0.84 4.26 12.79
C LEU A 136 0.06 3.45 11.77
N LYS A 137 -1.27 3.42 11.86
CA LYS A 137 -2.17 2.75 10.90
C LYS A 137 -3.19 3.76 10.38
N ASN A 138 -3.30 3.87 9.06
CA ASN A 138 -4.22 4.81 8.38
C ASN A 138 -4.13 6.27 8.91
N GLY A 139 -2.92 6.73 9.25
CA GLY A 139 -2.68 8.08 9.79
C GLY A 139 -2.97 8.26 11.28
N GLN A 140 -3.49 7.24 11.96
CA GLN A 140 -3.73 7.25 13.40
C GLN A 140 -2.65 6.49 14.16
N LYS A 141 -2.26 6.99 15.33
CA LYS A 141 -1.29 6.34 16.21
C LYS A 141 -2.02 5.45 17.20
N TYR A 142 -1.51 4.24 17.37
CA TYR A 142 -1.98 3.24 18.30
C TYR A 142 -0.80 2.82 19.18
N THR A 143 -0.95 2.93 20.49
CA THR A 143 0.02 2.39 21.45
C THR A 143 -0.53 1.08 21.98
N LEU A 144 0.29 0.03 21.93
CA LEU A 144 -0.06 -1.28 22.44
C LEU A 144 0.89 -1.63 23.58
N GLU A 145 0.31 -2.18 24.63
CA GLU A 145 1.03 -2.75 25.76
C GLU A 145 1.17 -4.26 25.54
N LYS A 146 2.22 -4.84 26.11
CA LYS A 146 2.42 -6.27 26.10
C LYS A 146 1.27 -6.99 26.80
N ILE A 147 0.82 -8.08 26.20
CA ILE A 147 -0.20 -8.94 26.81
C ILE A 147 0.40 -9.60 28.06
N LYS A 148 -0.36 -9.59 29.16
CA LYS A 148 0.02 -10.23 30.43
C LYS A 148 -0.05 -11.75 30.35
#